data_AF-A0A2X2VK94-F1
#
_entry.id   AF-A0A2X2VK94-F1
#
_cell.length_a   1.000
_cell.length_b   1.000
_cell.length_c   1.000
_cell.angle_alpha   90.00
_cell.angle_beta   90.00
_cell.angle_gamma   90.00
#
_symmetry.space_group_name_H-M   'P 1'
#
loop_
_entity.id
_entity.type
_entity.pdbx_description
1 polymer ?
#
loop_
_entity_poly.entity_id
_entity_poly.type
_entity_poly.pdbx_seq_one_letter_code
_entity_poly.pdbx_strand_id
1 'polypeptide(L)'
;MPLSLGVVIPFQVTSEPPFTREEVIPTMTQVAKKILVTCALPYANGSIHLGHMLEHIQADVWVRYQRMRGHQVNFICADDAHGTPIMLKAQQLGITPEQMIGEMSQEHQTDFAGFNISYDNYHSTHSEENRELSELIYTRLKENGFIKNRTISQLYDPEKGMFLPDRFVKGTCPKCKSPDQYGDNCEVCGATYSPTELIEPKIRGFRRYAGDARL
;
A
#
# COMPACT_ATOMS: atom_id res chain seq x y z
N MET A 1 6.02 -80.60 -18.61
CA MET A 1 7.02 -81.68 -18.45
C MET A 1 7.67 -81.88 -19.82
N PRO A 2 9.01 -81.97 -20.00
CA PRO A 2 10.08 -82.28 -19.03
C PRO A 2 11.28 -81.30 -18.96
N LEU A 3 12.02 -81.40 -17.84
CA LEU A 3 13.48 -81.38 -17.59
C LEU A 3 14.47 -80.47 -18.37
N SER A 4 15.10 -79.55 -17.61
CA SER A 4 16.56 -79.35 -17.39
C SER A 4 17.53 -79.28 -18.58
N LEU A 5 18.27 -78.15 -18.69
CA LEU A 5 19.76 -78.13 -18.80
C LEU A 5 20.36 -76.71 -18.80
N GLY A 6 21.26 -76.44 -17.83
CA GLY A 6 22.38 -75.47 -17.87
C GLY A 6 22.02 -73.98 -17.91
N VAL A 7 22.70 -73.03 -17.26
CA VAL A 7 24.12 -72.93 -16.91
C VAL A 7 24.26 -71.93 -15.75
N VAL A 8 25.17 -72.25 -14.83
CA VAL A 8 25.59 -71.44 -13.68
C VAL A 8 26.45 -70.26 -14.15
N ILE A 9 26.19 -69.05 -13.65
CA ILE A 9 27.22 -67.98 -13.59
C ILE A 9 27.27 -67.48 -12.13
N PRO A 10 28.46 -67.43 -11.49
CA PRO A 10 28.59 -67.10 -10.08
C PRO A 10 28.23 -65.64 -9.81
N PHE A 11 27.42 -65.43 -8.78
CA PHE A 11 27.11 -64.13 -8.20
C PHE A 11 28.36 -63.64 -7.43
N GLN A 12 29.20 -62.81 -8.05
CA GLN A 12 30.24 -62.08 -7.33
C GLN A 12 29.60 -60.87 -6.65
N VAL A 13 29.23 -61.02 -5.37
CA VAL A 13 29.00 -59.88 -4.49
C VAL A 13 30.37 -59.29 -4.16
N THR A 14 30.78 -58.26 -4.90
CA THR A 14 31.87 -57.40 -4.44
C THR A 14 31.30 -56.56 -3.30
N SER A 15 31.73 -56.88 -2.08
CA SER A 15 31.48 -56.06 -0.89
C SER A 15 32.25 -54.75 -1.03
N GLU A 16 31.62 -53.73 -1.61
CA GLU A 16 32.11 -52.36 -1.42
C GLU A 16 31.82 -51.94 0.03
N PRO A 17 32.80 -51.40 0.76
CA PRO A 17 32.57 -50.92 2.11
C PRO A 17 31.60 -49.72 2.07
N PRO A 18 30.80 -49.50 3.14
CA PRO A 18 29.94 -48.34 3.21
C PRO A 18 30.79 -47.08 3.11
N PHE A 19 30.46 -46.23 2.16
CA PHE A 19 31.10 -44.95 1.92
C PHE A 19 30.88 -44.04 3.13
N THR A 20 31.80 -44.07 4.09
CA THR A 20 31.89 -43.07 5.15
C THR A 20 32.49 -41.81 4.55
N ARG A 21 31.72 -41.07 3.75
CA ARG A 21 32.02 -39.65 3.56
C ARG A 21 31.34 -38.90 4.70
N GLU A 22 32.14 -38.57 5.71
CA GLU A 22 32.00 -37.29 6.39
C GLU A 22 32.26 -36.19 5.33
N GLU A 23 31.29 -35.97 4.45
CA GLU A 23 31.23 -34.72 3.71
C GLU A 23 30.88 -33.66 4.75
N VAL A 24 31.92 -33.01 5.27
CA VAL A 24 31.80 -31.72 5.92
C VAL A 24 31.14 -30.80 4.89
N ILE A 25 29.81 -30.73 4.92
CA ILE A 25 29.05 -29.70 4.23
C ILE A 25 29.66 -28.41 4.77
N PRO A 26 30.31 -27.59 3.93
CA PRO A 26 30.86 -26.35 4.41
C PRO A 26 29.67 -25.58 4.96
N THR A 27 29.64 -25.39 6.28
CA THR A 27 28.74 -24.47 6.94
C THR A 27 29.08 -23.12 6.35
N MET A 28 28.36 -22.75 5.29
CA MET A 28 28.28 -21.38 4.82
C MET A 28 27.84 -20.60 6.06
N THR A 29 28.80 -19.98 6.73
CA THR A 29 28.56 -18.99 7.78
C THR A 29 27.85 -17.85 7.09
N GLN A 30 26.55 -17.98 6.96
CA GLN A 30 25.71 -17.02 6.28
C GLN A 30 25.75 -15.77 7.14
N VAL A 31 26.52 -14.76 6.69
CA VAL A 31 26.63 -13.49 7.41
C VAL A 31 25.23 -12.94 7.60
N ALA A 32 24.85 -12.70 8.86
CA ALA A 32 23.53 -12.19 9.20
C ALA A 32 23.32 -10.83 8.51
N LYS A 33 22.39 -10.79 7.54
CA LYS A 33 22.04 -9.56 6.83
C LYS A 33 21.24 -8.65 7.75
N LYS A 34 21.34 -7.34 7.51
CA LYS A 34 20.39 -6.34 8.02
C LYS A 34 19.44 -5.98 6.88
N ILE A 35 18.15 -6.20 7.09
CA ILE A 35 17.12 -6.06 6.05
C ILE A 35 16.03 -5.16 6.61
N LEU A 36 15.63 -4.16 5.84
CA LEU A 36 14.44 -3.35 6.09
C LEU A 36 13.42 -3.68 5.01
N VAL A 37 12.21 -4.05 5.42
CA VAL A 37 11.09 -4.42 4.55
C VAL A 37 9.94 -3.47 4.83
N THR A 38 9.27 -3.01 3.78
CA THR A 38 8.07 -2.19 3.88
C THR A 38 6.97 -2.74 2.97
N CYS A 39 5.74 -2.53 3.37
CA CYS A 39 4.60 -2.54 2.46
C CYS A 39 4.26 -1.09 2.05
N ALA A 40 3.36 -0.93 1.09
CA ALA A 40 2.70 0.34 0.86
C ALA A 40 1.92 0.75 2.13
N LEU A 41 1.84 2.07 2.35
CA LEU A 41 1.15 2.63 3.51
C LEU A 41 -0.35 2.66 3.22
N PRO A 42 -1.20 1.95 3.99
CA PRO A 42 -2.65 1.97 3.78
C PRO A 42 -3.20 3.38 4.02
N TYR A 43 -4.11 3.81 3.17
CA TYR A 43 -4.65 5.17 3.24
C TYR A 43 -5.71 5.29 4.33
N ALA A 44 -5.59 6.27 5.24
CA ALA A 44 -6.41 6.39 6.45
C ALA A 44 -7.86 6.88 6.22
N ASN A 45 -8.46 6.60 5.07
CA ASN A 45 -9.84 6.98 4.74
C ASN A 45 -10.75 5.80 4.35
N GLY A 46 -10.27 4.56 4.44
CA GLY A 46 -11.06 3.37 4.13
C GLY A 46 -10.43 2.10 4.66
N SER A 47 -11.29 1.15 5.04
CA SER A 47 -10.91 -0.11 5.68
C SER A 47 -10.01 -1.02 4.83
N ILE A 48 -9.31 -1.93 5.50
CA ILE A 48 -8.48 -2.93 4.86
C ILE A 48 -9.35 -3.95 4.09
N HIS A 49 -9.11 -4.08 2.79
CA HIS A 49 -9.70 -5.12 1.95
C HIS A 49 -8.68 -6.16 1.47
N LEU A 50 -9.15 -7.24 0.83
CA LEU A 50 -8.32 -8.36 0.35
C LEU A 50 -7.16 -7.96 -0.57
N GLY A 51 -7.29 -6.86 -1.33
CA GLY A 51 -6.19 -6.31 -2.13
C GLY A 51 -4.96 -5.93 -1.29
N HIS A 52 -5.15 -5.30 -0.12
CA HIS A 52 -4.05 -5.03 0.82
C HIS A 52 -3.50 -6.35 1.36
N MET A 53 -4.38 -7.28 1.74
CA MET A 53 -3.95 -8.55 2.33
C MET A 53 -3.03 -9.35 1.43
N LEU A 54 -3.23 -9.30 0.10
CA LEU A 54 -2.31 -9.91 -0.86
C LEU A 54 -0.87 -9.41 -0.67
N GLU A 55 -0.68 -8.09 -0.59
CA GLU A 55 0.63 -7.47 -0.42
C GLU A 55 1.24 -7.79 0.96
N HIS A 56 0.47 -7.57 2.03
CA HIS A 56 0.97 -7.72 3.39
C HIS A 56 1.28 -9.19 3.74
N ILE A 57 0.47 -10.14 3.28
CA ILE A 57 0.75 -11.58 3.49
C ILE A 57 1.98 -12.01 2.68
N GLN A 58 2.13 -11.54 1.44
CA GLN A 58 3.31 -11.84 0.63
C GLN A 58 4.60 -11.35 1.30
N ALA A 59 4.60 -10.11 1.77
CA ALA A 59 5.72 -9.52 2.48
C ALA A 59 6.01 -10.27 3.80
N ASP A 60 4.97 -10.59 4.57
CA ASP A 60 5.10 -11.26 5.86
C ASP A 60 5.70 -12.68 5.74
N VAL A 61 5.25 -13.46 4.75
CA VAL A 61 5.84 -14.78 4.45
C VAL A 61 7.34 -14.66 4.15
N TRP A 62 7.72 -13.67 3.35
CA TRP A 62 9.12 -13.43 3.02
C TRP A 62 9.93 -12.98 4.25
N VAL A 63 9.40 -12.05 5.04
CA VAL A 63 10.01 -11.57 6.29
C VAL A 63 10.25 -12.71 7.25
N ARG A 64 9.25 -13.55 7.49
CA ARG A 64 9.35 -14.73 8.38
C ARG A 64 10.44 -15.69 7.89
N TYR A 65 10.48 -15.96 6.59
CA TYR A 65 11.55 -16.77 5.99
C TYR A 65 12.93 -16.16 6.26
N GLN A 66 13.14 -14.86 6.02
CA GLN A 66 14.44 -14.23 6.28
C GLN A 66 14.83 -14.25 7.77
N ARG A 67 13.87 -14.04 8.68
CA ARG A 67 14.10 -14.18 10.12
C ARG A 67 14.51 -15.61 10.49
N MET A 68 13.86 -16.63 9.93
CA MET A 68 14.23 -18.05 10.12
C MET A 68 15.62 -18.39 9.58
N ARG A 69 16.11 -17.66 8.58
CA ARG A 69 17.49 -17.78 8.07
C ARG A 69 18.53 -17.04 8.94
N GLY A 70 18.13 -16.49 10.08
CA GLY A 70 19.01 -15.83 11.03
C GLY A 70 19.39 -14.40 10.64
N HIS A 71 18.63 -13.74 9.77
CA HIS A 71 18.85 -12.34 9.42
C HIS A 71 18.18 -11.39 10.41
N GLN A 72 18.79 -10.22 10.60
CA GLN A 72 18.17 -9.11 11.32
C GLN A 72 17.21 -8.40 10.35
N VAL A 73 15.91 -8.57 10.55
CA VAL A 73 14.87 -7.99 9.69
C VAL A 73 14.09 -6.96 10.51
N ASN A 74 13.89 -5.78 9.94
CA ASN A 74 12.95 -4.75 10.42
C ASN A 74 11.82 -4.65 9.40
N PHE A 75 10.63 -5.11 9.75
CA PHE A 75 9.42 -5.05 8.94
C PHE A 75 8.57 -3.87 9.40
N ILE A 76 8.51 -2.82 8.58
CA ILE A 76 7.99 -1.51 8.95
C ILE A 76 6.78 -1.17 8.08
N CYS A 77 5.72 -0.67 8.68
CA CYS A 77 4.58 -0.09 7.97
C CYS A 77 4.06 1.13 8.72
N ALA A 78 3.10 1.83 8.13
CA ALA A 78 2.39 2.96 8.73
C ALA A 78 1.11 3.24 7.95
N ASP A 79 0.19 3.99 8.54
CA ASP A 79 -0.92 4.58 7.78
C ASP A 79 -0.49 5.86 7.05
N ASP A 80 -0.96 6.03 5.81
CA ASP A 80 -0.92 7.31 5.11
C ASP A 80 -2.11 8.19 5.52
N ALA A 81 -1.81 9.15 6.40
CA ALA A 81 -2.77 9.96 7.13
C ALA A 81 -2.93 11.40 6.60
N HIS A 82 -2.37 11.75 5.43
CA HIS A 82 -2.46 13.11 4.88
C HIS A 82 -3.27 13.21 3.59
N GLY A 83 -3.76 14.43 3.33
CA GLY A 83 -4.37 14.81 2.06
C GLY A 83 -5.79 15.35 2.19
N THR A 84 -6.26 15.98 1.11
CA THR A 84 -7.59 16.60 1.02
C THR A 84 -8.77 15.67 1.33
N PRO A 85 -8.81 14.37 0.95
CA PRO A 85 -9.99 13.57 1.21
C PRO A 85 -10.13 13.21 2.70
N ILE A 86 -9.01 13.06 3.43
CA ILE A 86 -9.02 12.82 4.87
C ILE A 86 -9.61 14.03 5.58
N MET A 87 -9.11 15.24 5.28
CA MET A 87 -9.64 16.49 5.83
C MET A 87 -11.14 16.64 5.55
N LEU A 88 -11.58 16.40 4.30
CA LEU A 88 -12.98 16.55 3.92
C LEU A 88 -13.88 15.48 4.56
N LYS A 89 -13.38 14.25 4.76
CA LYS A 89 -14.12 13.18 5.43
C LYS A 89 -14.28 13.48 6.92
N ALA A 90 -13.23 13.95 7.59
CA ALA A 90 -13.30 14.37 8.99
C ALA A 90 -14.33 15.51 9.19
N GLN A 91 -14.32 16.50 8.29
CA GLN A 91 -15.33 17.57 8.27
C GLN A 91 -16.76 17.05 8.05
N GLN A 92 -16.96 16.04 7.19
CA GLN A 92 -18.28 15.40 7.00
C GLN A 92 -18.77 14.69 8.27
N LEU A 93 -17.85 14.06 9.00
CA LEU A 93 -18.14 13.34 10.24
C LEU A 93 -18.28 14.28 11.45
N GLY A 94 -17.87 15.55 11.31
CA GLY A 94 -17.90 16.52 12.40
C GLY A 94 -16.86 16.26 13.49
N ILE A 95 -15.77 15.56 13.16
CA ILE A 95 -14.66 15.22 14.06
C ILE A 95 -13.35 15.81 13.54
N THR A 96 -12.31 15.82 14.36
CA THR A 96 -10.99 16.28 13.90
C THR A 96 -10.33 15.22 13.01
N PRO A 97 -9.48 15.62 12.04
CA PRO A 97 -8.70 14.68 11.24
C PRO A 97 -7.88 13.72 12.11
N GLU A 98 -7.28 14.21 13.19
CA GLU A 98 -6.45 13.44 14.12
C GLU A 98 -7.25 12.34 14.82
N GLN A 99 -8.50 12.63 15.21
CA GLN A 99 -9.39 11.63 15.77
C GLN A 99 -9.71 10.56 14.72
N MET A 100 -10.09 10.98 13.50
CA MET A 100 -10.48 10.06 12.43
C MET A 100 -9.35 9.11 12.03
N ILE A 101 -8.12 9.62 11.84
CA ILE A 101 -6.97 8.79 11.48
C ILE A 101 -6.56 7.87 12.64
N GLY A 102 -6.75 8.30 13.90
CA GLY A 102 -6.50 7.47 15.07
C GLY A 102 -7.45 6.27 15.14
N GLU A 103 -8.75 6.50 14.91
CA GLU A 103 -9.76 5.44 14.84
C GLU A 103 -9.44 4.44 13.71
N MET A 104 -9.14 4.94 12.51
CA MET A 104 -8.79 4.11 11.35
C MET A 104 -7.50 3.31 11.56
N SER A 105 -6.49 3.92 12.18
CA SER A 105 -5.22 3.24 12.47
C SER A 105 -5.40 2.05 13.41
N GLN A 106 -6.31 2.18 14.39
CA GLN A 106 -6.64 1.06 15.29
C GLN A 106 -7.40 -0.05 14.56
N GLU A 107 -8.32 0.29 13.66
CA GLU A 107 -9.02 -0.66 12.79
C GLU A 107 -8.02 -1.45 11.92
N HIS A 108 -7.15 -0.74 11.19
CA HIS A 108 -6.14 -1.34 10.33
C HIS A 108 -5.19 -2.29 11.10
N GLN A 109 -4.66 -1.84 12.24
CA GLN A 109 -3.77 -2.66 13.05
C GLN A 109 -4.47 -3.90 13.61
N THR A 110 -5.76 -3.78 13.96
CA THR A 110 -6.57 -4.93 14.41
C THR A 110 -6.72 -5.96 13.30
N ASP A 111 -7.05 -5.52 12.08
CA ASP A 111 -7.19 -6.41 10.92
C ASP A 111 -5.86 -7.10 10.58
N PHE A 112 -4.76 -6.36 10.50
CA PHE A 112 -3.44 -6.93 10.23
C PHE A 112 -2.98 -7.90 11.32
N ALA A 113 -3.25 -7.59 12.59
CA ALA A 113 -2.98 -8.50 13.70
C ALA A 113 -3.81 -9.78 13.60
N GLY A 114 -5.07 -9.69 13.16
CA GLY A 114 -5.96 -10.82 12.90
C GLY A 114 -5.44 -11.79 11.84
N PHE A 115 -4.68 -11.29 10.86
CA PHE A 115 -3.96 -12.09 9.86
C PHE A 115 -2.52 -12.43 10.24
N ASN A 116 -2.12 -12.11 11.47
CA ASN A 116 -0.78 -12.35 12.02
C ASN A 116 0.35 -11.67 11.23
N ILE A 117 0.10 -10.51 10.61
CA ILE A 117 1.16 -9.74 9.96
C ILE A 117 2.13 -9.24 11.04
N SER A 118 3.42 -9.55 10.88
CA SER A 118 4.42 -9.46 11.95
C SER A 118 5.34 -8.26 11.83
N TYR A 119 4.74 -7.06 11.76
CA TYR A 119 5.50 -5.81 11.78
C TYR A 119 6.32 -5.69 13.06
N ASP A 120 7.54 -5.16 12.93
CA ASP A 120 8.36 -4.72 14.07
C ASP A 120 7.95 -3.31 14.52
N ASN A 121 7.40 -2.49 13.61
CA ASN A 121 6.78 -1.21 13.93
C ASN A 121 5.67 -0.87 12.94
N TYR A 122 4.53 -0.41 13.45
CA TYR A 122 3.45 0.19 12.67
C TYR A 122 3.26 1.63 13.16
N HIS A 123 3.45 2.62 12.28
CA HIS A 123 3.43 4.05 12.65
C HIS A 123 2.39 4.85 11.86
N SER A 124 2.58 6.18 11.76
CA SER A 124 1.75 7.07 10.95
C SER A 124 2.62 8.07 10.18
N THR A 125 2.18 8.46 8.98
CA THR A 125 2.78 9.63 8.28
C THR A 125 2.46 10.94 8.99
N HIS A 126 1.41 11.01 9.81
CA HIS A 126 1.12 12.12 10.71
C HIS A 126 1.85 11.92 12.05
N SER A 127 3.18 12.01 12.00
CA SER A 127 4.07 11.87 13.14
C SER A 127 5.18 12.92 13.10
N GLU A 128 5.80 13.18 14.25
CA GLU A 128 6.81 14.23 14.33
C GLU A 128 8.13 13.80 13.68
N GLU A 129 8.46 12.51 13.75
CA GLU A 129 9.61 11.96 13.03
C GLU A 129 9.46 12.17 11.51
N ASN A 130 8.26 11.94 10.97
CA ASN A 130 8.02 12.12 9.53
C ASN A 130 7.98 13.60 9.14
N ARG A 131 7.49 14.49 10.01
CA ARG A 131 7.55 15.95 9.79
C ARG A 131 9.00 16.41 9.65
N GLU A 132 9.83 16.10 10.64
CA GLU A 132 11.25 16.51 10.65
C GLU A 132 12.01 15.96 9.44
N LEU A 133 11.81 14.68 9.10
CA LEU A 133 12.46 14.06 7.95
C LEU A 133 11.98 14.64 6.62
N SER A 134 10.68 14.91 6.48
CA SER A 134 10.11 15.53 5.27
C SER A 134 10.65 16.94 5.07
N GLU A 135 10.70 17.75 6.13
CA GLU A 135 11.26 19.10 6.10
C GLU A 135 12.76 19.09 5.77
N LEU A 136 13.50 18.13 6.34
CA LEU A 136 14.92 17.94 6.07
C LEU A 136 15.17 17.58 4.59
N ILE A 137 14.43 16.63 4.04
CA ILE A 137 14.56 16.21 2.64
C ILE A 137 14.20 17.37 1.71
N TYR A 138 13.07 18.04 1.94
CA TYR A 138 12.66 19.21 1.16
C TYR A 138 13.75 20.31 1.16
N THR A 139 14.29 20.62 2.33
CA THR A 139 15.34 21.64 2.49
C THR A 139 16.59 21.27 1.68
N ARG A 140 17.05 20.03 1.79
CA ARG A 140 18.20 19.53 1.00
C ARG A 140 17.94 19.58 -0.51
N LEU A 141 16.72 19.25 -0.96
CA LEU A 141 16.35 19.34 -2.38
C LEU A 141 16.35 20.80 -2.86
N LYS A 142 15.87 21.71 -2.01
CA LYS A 142 15.84 23.15 -2.31
C LYS A 142 17.25 23.74 -2.39
N GLU A 143 18.10 23.45 -1.41
CA GLU A 143 19.50 23.93 -1.36
C GLU A 143 20.32 23.43 -2.54
N ASN A 144 20.10 22.19 -2.98
CA ASN A 144 20.77 21.63 -4.16
C ASN A 144 20.15 22.08 -5.50
N GLY A 145 19.18 23.01 -5.49
CA GLY A 145 18.59 23.58 -6.71
C GLY A 145 17.62 22.66 -7.45
N PHE A 146 17.16 21.58 -6.83
CA PHE A 146 16.22 20.62 -7.42
C PHE A 146 14.75 21.05 -7.30
N ILE A 147 14.43 22.05 -6.48
CA ILE A 147 13.08 22.62 -6.38
C ILE A 147 12.91 23.76 -7.38
N LYS A 148 11.85 23.69 -8.19
CA LYS A 148 11.46 24.73 -9.16
C LYS A 148 10.12 25.32 -8.77
N ASN A 149 10.01 26.64 -8.85
CA ASN A 149 8.76 27.36 -8.63
C ASN A 149 8.12 27.67 -9.98
N ARG A 150 6.82 27.38 -10.10
CA ARG A 150 6.03 27.66 -11.30
C ARG A 150 4.63 28.09 -10.89
N THR A 151 4.13 29.15 -11.50
CA THR A 151 2.72 29.53 -11.38
C THR A 151 1.86 28.59 -12.21
N ILE A 152 0.81 28.05 -11.58
CA ILE A 152 -0.18 27.18 -12.22
C ILE A 152 -1.57 27.78 -12.09
N SER A 153 -2.47 27.44 -13.02
CA SER A 153 -3.89 27.73 -12.90
C SER A 153 -4.60 26.48 -12.41
N GLN A 154 -5.41 26.61 -11.37
CA GLN A 154 -6.17 25.52 -10.76
C GLN A 154 -7.56 26.03 -10.39
N LEU A 155 -8.56 25.14 -10.45
CA LEU A 155 -9.92 25.46 -10.04
C LEU A 155 -9.98 25.78 -8.55
N TYR A 156 -10.74 26.82 -8.20
CA TYR A 156 -10.83 27.37 -6.85
C TYR A 156 -12.29 27.55 -6.44
N ASP A 157 -12.61 27.13 -5.22
CA ASP A 157 -13.91 27.33 -4.58
C ASP A 157 -13.86 28.63 -3.75
N PRO A 158 -14.52 29.72 -4.18
CA PRO A 158 -14.49 30.99 -3.45
C PRO A 158 -15.36 30.99 -2.19
N GLU A 159 -16.34 30.09 -2.07
CA GLU A 159 -17.18 30.00 -0.87
C GLU A 159 -16.44 29.29 0.26
N LYS A 160 -15.70 28.22 -0.07
CA LYS A 160 -14.89 27.47 0.91
C LYS A 160 -13.47 27.99 1.06
N GLY A 161 -13.01 28.85 0.15
CA GLY A 161 -11.67 29.43 0.18
C GLY A 161 -10.56 28.40 -0.07
N MET A 162 -10.77 27.44 -0.98
CA MET A 162 -9.81 26.35 -1.21
C MET A 162 -9.67 25.96 -2.69
N PHE A 163 -8.49 25.51 -3.08
CA PHE A 163 -8.27 24.88 -4.39
C PHE A 163 -8.94 23.50 -4.45
N LEU A 164 -9.49 23.18 -5.61
CA LEU A 164 -10.18 21.91 -5.85
C LEU A 164 -9.23 20.95 -6.57
N PRO A 165 -8.91 19.79 -5.97
CA PRO A 165 -8.35 18.68 -6.72
C PRO A 165 -9.35 18.20 -7.76
N ASP A 166 -8.87 17.68 -8.89
CA ASP A 166 -9.63 17.28 -10.07
C ASP A 166 -10.92 16.51 -9.74
N ARG A 167 -10.82 15.48 -8.90
CA ARG A 167 -11.96 14.63 -8.49
C ARG A 167 -13.07 15.32 -7.68
N PHE A 168 -12.84 16.55 -7.20
CA PHE A 168 -13.85 17.36 -6.51
C PHE A 168 -14.59 18.31 -7.46
N VAL A 169 -14.22 18.31 -8.73
CA VAL A 169 -14.92 18.99 -9.82
C VAL A 169 -15.87 17.99 -10.46
N LYS A 170 -17.13 18.39 -10.61
CA LYS A 170 -18.11 17.63 -11.38
C LYS A 170 -18.73 18.49 -12.46
N GLY A 171 -19.18 17.90 -13.55
CA GLY A 171 -19.82 18.66 -14.62
C GLY A 171 -20.42 17.74 -15.67
N THR A 172 -20.69 18.31 -16.84
CA THR A 172 -21.22 17.57 -17.98
C THR A 172 -20.08 17.20 -18.94
N CYS A 173 -20.09 15.96 -19.42
CA CYS A 173 -19.06 15.45 -20.34
C CYS A 173 -18.94 16.34 -21.59
N PRO A 174 -17.73 16.82 -21.95
CA PRO A 174 -17.56 17.60 -23.17
C PRO A 174 -17.81 16.79 -24.45
N LYS A 175 -17.70 15.46 -24.40
CA LYS A 175 -17.88 14.56 -25.56
C LYS A 175 -19.34 14.12 -25.73
N CYS A 176 -19.86 13.31 -24.80
CA CYS A 176 -21.19 12.70 -24.93
C CYS A 176 -22.33 13.48 -24.25
N LYS A 177 -22.03 14.60 -23.59
CA LYS A 177 -22.99 15.44 -22.85
C LYS A 177 -23.70 14.73 -21.68
N SER A 178 -23.19 13.60 -21.22
CA SER A 178 -23.69 12.97 -19.99
C SER A 178 -23.46 13.90 -18.79
N PRO A 179 -24.48 14.16 -17.97
CA PRO A 179 -24.35 15.00 -16.76
C PRO A 179 -23.61 14.26 -15.64
N ASP A 180 -23.27 14.99 -14.57
CA ASP A 180 -22.70 14.47 -13.31
C ASP A 180 -21.46 13.58 -13.48
N GLN A 181 -20.55 13.96 -14.38
CA GLN A 181 -19.22 13.34 -14.53
C GLN A 181 -18.21 13.97 -13.58
N TYR A 182 -17.22 13.20 -13.13
CA TYR A 182 -16.26 13.61 -12.11
C TYR A 182 -14.84 13.67 -12.67
N GLY A 183 -14.12 14.74 -12.35
CA GLY A 183 -12.70 14.85 -12.66
C GLY A 183 -12.38 14.80 -14.16
N ASP A 184 -11.51 13.88 -14.54
CA ASP A 184 -10.80 13.84 -15.81
C ASP A 184 -11.33 12.79 -16.80
N ASN A 185 -12.43 12.11 -16.46
CA ASN A 185 -12.99 11.06 -17.28
C ASN A 185 -14.52 11.06 -17.28
N CYS A 186 -15.08 10.31 -18.23
CA CYS A 186 -16.52 10.06 -18.35
C CYS A 186 -16.82 8.58 -18.15
N GLU A 187 -17.60 8.25 -17.13
CA GLU A 187 -18.04 6.88 -16.81
C GLU A 187 -19.08 6.34 -17.80
N VAL A 188 -19.66 7.20 -18.66
CA VAL A 188 -20.65 6.78 -19.67
C VAL A 188 -19.99 6.44 -21.01
N CYS A 189 -19.12 7.30 -21.53
CA CYS A 189 -18.52 7.11 -22.86
C CYS A 189 -17.03 6.74 -22.83
N GLY A 190 -16.39 6.71 -21.66
CA GLY A 190 -14.98 6.36 -21.50
C GLY A 190 -13.99 7.43 -21.97
N ALA A 191 -14.45 8.63 -22.35
CA ALA A 191 -13.57 9.72 -22.75
C ALA A 191 -12.74 10.24 -21.58
N THR A 192 -11.53 10.71 -21.86
CA THR A 192 -10.65 11.43 -20.92
C THR A 192 -10.45 12.87 -21.38
N TYR A 193 -10.33 13.80 -20.42
CA TYR A 193 -10.22 15.25 -20.64
C TYR A 193 -9.69 15.94 -19.38
N SER A 194 -9.22 17.18 -19.48
CA SER A 194 -8.94 17.99 -18.28
C SER A 194 -10.26 18.34 -17.56
N PRO A 195 -10.30 18.41 -16.21
CA PRO A 195 -11.48 18.91 -15.49
C PRO A 195 -11.89 20.33 -15.87
N THR A 196 -10.97 21.11 -16.45
CA THR A 196 -11.27 22.46 -17.00
C THR A 196 -12.14 22.42 -18.26
N GLU A 197 -12.23 21.27 -18.93
CA GLU A 197 -13.06 21.05 -20.12
C GLU A 197 -14.49 20.59 -19.79
N LEU A 198 -14.79 20.33 -18.51
CA LEU A 198 -16.14 19.99 -18.08
C LEU A 198 -17.11 21.14 -18.38
N ILE A 199 -18.25 20.82 -18.97
CA ILE A 199 -19.31 21.80 -19.24
C ILE A 199 -20.08 22.06 -17.95
N GLU A 200 -20.33 23.33 -17.63
CA GLU A 200 -20.96 23.77 -16.37
C GLU A 200 -20.32 23.12 -15.13
N PRO A 201 -19.01 23.35 -14.90
CA PRO A 201 -18.32 22.74 -13.79
C PRO A 201 -18.92 23.24 -12.48
N LYS A 202 -19.31 22.31 -11.63
CA LYS A 202 -19.82 22.53 -10.28
C LYS A 202 -18.86 21.88 -9.31
N ILE A 203 -18.69 22.51 -8.16
CA ILE A 203 -18.07 21.83 -7.02
C ILE A 203 -18.91 20.60 -6.71
N ARG A 204 -18.27 19.49 -6.37
CA ARG A 204 -18.95 18.35 -5.76
C ARG A 204 -19.61 18.84 -4.48
N GLY A 205 -20.88 19.22 -4.59
CA GLY A 205 -21.72 19.61 -3.48
C GLY A 205 -21.72 18.47 -2.48
N PHE A 206 -21.23 18.75 -1.28
CA PHE A 206 -21.52 17.91 -0.14
C PHE A 206 -23.02 18.09 0.05
N ARG A 207 -23.84 17.16 -0.45
CA ARG A 207 -25.20 17.06 0.09
C ARG A 207 -24.98 16.87 1.58
N ARG A 208 -25.32 17.90 2.37
CA ARG A 208 -25.81 17.66 3.72
C ARG A 208 -26.85 16.57 3.51
N TYR A 209 -26.61 15.36 4.00
CA TYR A 209 -27.71 14.47 4.34
C TYR A 209 -28.42 15.13 5.52
N ALA A 210 -29.12 16.23 5.25
CA ALA A 210 -30.21 16.71 6.05
C ALA A 210 -31.45 15.98 5.51
N GLY A 211 -31.53 14.66 5.75
CA GLY A 211 -32.82 14.03 5.96
C GLY A 211 -33.09 14.26 7.44
N ASP A 212 -33.89 15.26 7.80
CA ASP A 212 -35.34 15.14 7.89
C ASP A 212 -35.76 13.81 8.56
N ALA A 213 -35.20 13.56 9.74
CA ALA A 213 -35.88 12.78 10.77
C ALA A 213 -37.04 13.62 11.33
N ARG A 214 -38.11 13.75 10.55
CA ARG A 214 -39.43 14.03 11.09
C ARG A 214 -40.10 12.70 11.40
N LEU A 215 -40.36 12.51 12.68
CA LEU A 215 -41.49 11.72 13.19
C LEU A 215 -42.79 12.19 12.52
#